data_AF-A0A1E1WZX9-F1
#
_entry.id   AF-A0A1E1WZX9-F1
#
_cell.length_a   1.000
_cell.length_b   1.000
_cell.length_c   1.000
_cell.angle_alpha   90.00
_cell.angle_beta   90.00
_cell.angle_gamma   90.00
#
_symmetry.space_group_name_H-M   'P 1'
#
loop_
_entity.id
_entity.type
_entity.pdbx_description
1 polymer ?
#
loop_
_entity_poly.entity_id
_entity_poly.type
_entity_poly.pdbx_seq_one_letter_code
_entity_poly.pdbx_strand_id
1 'polypeptide(L)'
;LLSSFTLPAFYVLVILQFISDYTYITYTTTIVDYIVDKGTALARAKRIVVYCGFGQAGGRLVLPFVTDKVSFSRSPVAAACFVAAALCFVAVPRVSAYEGIVVLCCLADVAEGFILCIKPLLIADHIGLERYTFCCGVAGIVGLPVWLSQPTVVGWFRDERGSYDNLYYMLGGI
;
A
#
# COMPACT_ATOMS: atom_id res chain seq x y z
N LEU A 1 -22.52 -15.26 6.65
CA LEU A 1 -21.12 -15.09 7.11
C LEU A 1 -20.26 -16.30 6.78
N LEU A 2 -20.56 -17.51 7.26
CA LEU A 2 -19.76 -18.73 6.96
C LEU A 2 -19.78 -19.14 5.48
N SER A 3 -20.85 -18.81 4.74
CA SER A 3 -20.93 -18.98 3.28
C SER A 3 -19.94 -18.12 2.49
N SER A 4 -19.21 -17.19 3.13
CA SER A 4 -18.18 -16.40 2.45
C SER A 4 -16.93 -17.23 2.14
N PHE A 5 -16.63 -18.24 2.97
CA PHE A 5 -15.47 -19.10 2.79
C PHE A 5 -15.57 -20.03 1.58
N THR A 6 -16.75 -20.17 0.96
CA THR A 6 -16.89 -20.95 -0.27
C THR A 6 -16.67 -20.12 -1.53
N LEU A 7 -16.52 -18.79 -1.40
CA LEU A 7 -16.35 -17.89 -2.53
C LEU A 7 -14.86 -17.62 -2.80
N PRO A 8 -14.32 -17.96 -3.98
CA PRO A 8 -12.91 -17.69 -4.28
C PRO A 8 -12.56 -16.19 -4.23
N ALA A 9 -13.52 -15.32 -4.59
CA ALA A 9 -13.37 -13.87 -4.50
C ALA A 9 -13.10 -13.38 -3.06
N PHE A 10 -13.61 -14.08 -2.04
CA PHE A 10 -13.36 -13.73 -0.64
C PHE A 10 -11.87 -13.83 -0.31
N TYR A 11 -11.22 -14.92 -0.69
CA TYR A 11 -9.79 -15.12 -0.42
C TYR A 11 -8.91 -14.10 -1.15
N VAL A 12 -9.23 -13.81 -2.42
CA VAL A 12 -8.49 -12.80 -3.20
C VAL A 12 -8.58 -11.43 -2.53
N LEU A 13 -9.78 -11.01 -2.11
CA LEU A 13 -9.98 -9.71 -1.45
C LEU A 13 -9.30 -9.62 -0.09
N VAL A 14 -9.31 -10.71 0.70
CA VAL A 14 -8.61 -10.79 1.99
C VAL A 14 -7.10 -10.70 1.80
N ILE A 15 -6.54 -11.43 0.82
CA ILE A 15 -5.11 -11.40 0.51
C ILE A 15 -4.69 -10.01 0.02
N LEU A 16 -5.43 -9.42 -0.92
CA LEU A 16 -5.14 -8.07 -1.43
C LEU A 16 -5.19 -7.04 -0.31
N GLN A 17 -6.19 -7.10 0.56
CA GLN A 17 -6.28 -6.24 1.73
C GLN A 17 -5.06 -6.41 2.63
N PHE A 18 -4.68 -7.65 2.93
CA PHE A 18 -3.53 -7.93 3.78
C PHE A 18 -2.22 -7.39 3.19
N ILE A 19 -1.96 -7.61 1.90
CA ILE A 19 -0.75 -7.13 1.21
C ILE A 19 -0.71 -5.59 1.18
N SER A 20 -1.83 -4.94 0.83
CA SER A 20 -1.96 -3.47 0.81
C SER A 20 -1.64 -2.88 2.17
N ASP A 21 -2.32 -3.37 3.21
CA ASP A 21 -2.16 -2.86 4.57
C ASP A 21 -0.70 -3.08 5.05
N TYR A 22 -0.13 -4.27 4.83
CA TYR A 22 1.25 -4.61 5.25
C TYR A 22 2.29 -3.73 4.57
N THR A 23 2.14 -3.53 3.26
CA THR A 23 3.01 -2.67 2.45
C THR A 23 2.95 -1.24 2.92
N TYR A 24 1.74 -0.70 3.13
CA TYR A 24 1.54 0.67 3.59
C TYR A 24 2.14 0.94 4.97
N ILE A 25 1.93 0.03 5.94
CA ILE A 25 2.50 0.19 7.28
C ILE A 25 4.03 0.09 7.25
N THR A 26 4.58 -0.86 6.51
CA THR A 26 6.05 -1.00 6.39
C THR A 26 6.67 0.19 5.68
N TYR A 27 6.05 0.69 4.63
CA TYR A 27 6.46 1.91 3.93
C TYR A 27 6.45 3.13 4.86
N THR A 28 5.31 3.41 5.51
CA THR A 28 5.15 4.61 6.35
C THR A 28 6.10 4.64 7.55
N THR A 29 6.42 3.47 8.10
CA THR A 29 7.37 3.35 9.22
C THR A 29 8.83 3.50 8.79
N THR A 30 9.18 3.18 7.54
CA THR A 30 10.60 3.11 7.09
C THR A 30 11.02 4.23 6.15
N ILE A 31 10.09 4.97 5.53
CA ILE A 31 10.42 5.94 4.47
C ILE A 31 11.30 7.11 4.93
N VAL A 32 11.10 7.61 6.15
CA VAL A 32 11.93 8.71 6.66
C VAL A 32 13.37 8.24 6.86
N ASP A 33 13.55 7.07 7.47
CA ASP A 33 14.87 6.49 7.72
C ASP A 33 15.57 6.13 6.40
N TYR A 34 14.81 5.63 5.42
CA TYR A 34 15.33 5.36 4.09
C TYR A 34 15.89 6.60 3.38
N ILE A 35 15.19 7.73 3.46
CA ILE A 35 15.64 9.00 2.86
C ILE A 35 16.89 9.53 3.57
N VAL A 36 16.98 9.32 4.89
CA VAL A 36 18.17 9.66 5.67
C VAL A 36 19.35 8.79 5.25
N ASP A 37 19.14 7.48 5.06
CA ASP A 37 20.16 6.55 4.56
C ASP A 37 20.67 6.94 3.16
N LYS A 38 19.85 7.58 2.33
CA LYS A 38 20.26 8.16 1.02
C LYS A 38 21.04 9.49 1.14
N GLY A 39 21.36 9.94 2.35
CA GLY A 39 22.17 11.13 2.62
C GLY A 39 21.40 12.43 2.77
N THR A 40 20.07 12.38 2.89
CA THR A 40 19.25 13.59 3.12
C THR A 40 19.19 13.91 4.61
N ALA A 41 19.39 15.18 4.97
CA ALA A 41 19.24 15.62 6.36
C ALA A 41 17.84 15.31 6.91
N LEU A 42 17.77 14.79 8.15
CA LEU A 42 16.52 14.39 8.82
C LEU A 42 15.43 15.47 8.80
N ALA A 43 15.82 16.75 8.97
CA ALA A 43 14.88 17.88 8.94
C ALA A 43 14.16 18.04 7.58
N ARG A 44 14.82 17.66 6.48
CA ARG A 44 14.23 17.63 5.14
C ARG A 44 13.50 16.31 4.89
N ALA A 45 14.06 15.19 5.33
CA ALA A 45 13.46 13.86 5.17
C ALA A 45 12.02 13.80 5.72
N LYS A 46 11.81 14.31 6.94
CA LYS A 46 10.48 14.33 7.61
C LYS A 46 9.38 15.02 6.80
N ARG A 47 9.71 15.95 5.89
CA ARG A 47 8.72 16.63 5.05
C ARG A 47 7.99 15.66 4.11
N ILE A 48 8.58 14.49 3.81
CA ILE A 48 7.93 13.51 2.94
C ILE A 48 6.57 13.08 3.46
N VAL A 49 6.40 12.98 4.78
CA VAL A 49 5.13 12.58 5.42
C VAL A 49 3.99 13.52 5.02
N VAL A 50 4.27 14.82 4.92
CA VAL A 50 3.28 15.83 4.50
C VAL A 50 2.92 15.64 3.03
N TYR A 51 3.92 15.42 2.16
CA TYR A 51 3.69 15.20 0.74
C TYR A 51 2.92 13.90 0.47
N CYS A 52 3.24 12.82 1.18
CA CYS A 52 2.51 11.55 1.14
C CYS A 52 1.05 11.75 1.56
N GLY A 53 0.80 12.55 2.60
CA GLY A 53 -0.55 12.91 3.02
C GLY A 53 -1.36 13.60 1.92
N PHE A 54 -0.75 14.52 1.17
CA PHE A 54 -1.39 15.13 0.00
C PHE A 54 -1.65 14.12 -1.12
N GLY A 55 -0.70 13.22 -1.40
CA GLY A 55 -0.88 12.14 -2.37
C GLY A 55 -2.07 11.25 -2.00
N GLN A 56 -2.13 10.80 -0.75
CA GLN A 56 -3.21 9.97 -0.23
C GLN A 56 -4.57 10.68 -0.28
N ALA A 57 -4.63 11.95 0.09
CA ALA A 57 -5.85 12.75 -0.04
C ALA A 57 -6.29 12.88 -1.51
N GLY A 58 -5.33 13.12 -2.41
CA GLY A 58 -5.57 13.17 -3.86
C GLY A 58 -6.13 11.86 -4.40
N GLY A 59 -5.58 10.72 -3.98
CA GLY A 59 -6.07 9.38 -4.34
C GLY A 59 -7.50 9.12 -3.90
N ARG A 60 -7.86 9.59 -2.70
CA ARG A 60 -9.21 9.42 -2.13
C ARG A 60 -10.27 10.33 -2.73
N LEU A 61 -9.87 11.49 -3.25
CA LEU A 61 -10.80 12.50 -3.76
C LEU A 61 -10.91 12.48 -5.28
N VAL A 62 -9.80 12.39 -6.00
CA VAL A 62 -9.81 12.60 -7.45
C VAL A 62 -10.19 11.33 -8.20
N LEU A 63 -9.56 10.21 -7.86
CA LEU A 63 -9.75 8.96 -8.60
C LEU A 63 -11.17 8.39 -8.48
N PRO A 64 -11.85 8.41 -7.30
CA PRO A 64 -13.24 7.95 -7.19
C PRO A 64 -14.21 8.78 -8.03
N PHE A 65 -14.04 10.10 -8.05
CA PHE A 65 -14.84 10.98 -8.90
C PHE A 65 -14.65 10.73 -10.40
N VAL A 66 -13.43 10.33 -10.81
CA VAL A 66 -13.18 9.92 -12.19
C VAL A 66 -13.85 8.57 -12.46
N THR A 67 -13.67 7.58 -11.58
CA THR A 67 -14.26 6.24 -11.76
C THR A 67 -15.78 6.24 -11.75
N ASP A 68 -16.43 7.13 -11.00
CA ASP A 68 -17.89 7.24 -10.98
C ASP A 68 -18.47 7.80 -12.29
N LYS A 69 -17.65 8.49 -13.09
CA LYS A 69 -18.07 9.05 -14.40
C LYS A 69 -17.86 8.10 -15.57
N VAL A 70 -17.04 7.06 -15.39
CA VAL A 70 -16.73 6.09 -16.45
C VAL A 70 -17.41 4.76 -16.13
N SER A 71 -18.07 4.17 -17.11
CA SER A 71 -18.79 2.88 -16.95
C SER A 71 -17.84 1.66 -16.85
N PHE A 72 -16.59 1.85 -16.41
CA PHE A 72 -15.64 0.76 -16.24
C PHE A 72 -15.96 -0.06 -14.99
N SER A 73 -15.67 -1.36 -15.05
CA SER A 73 -15.57 -2.17 -13.84
C SER A 73 -14.51 -1.58 -12.91
N ARG A 74 -14.78 -1.59 -11.60
CA ARG A 74 -13.87 -1.07 -10.56
C ARG A 74 -12.61 -1.92 -10.42
N SER A 75 -12.68 -3.22 -10.74
CA SER A 75 -11.58 -4.16 -10.52
C SER A 75 -10.35 -3.90 -11.40
N PRO A 76 -10.47 -3.64 -12.73
CA PRO A 76 -9.33 -3.24 -13.56
C PRO A 76 -8.63 -1.96 -13.09
N VAL A 77 -9.39 -0.97 -12.61
CA VAL A 77 -8.81 0.29 -12.11
C VAL A 77 -8.05 0.04 -10.82
N ALA A 78 -8.61 -0.75 -9.89
CA ALA A 78 -7.92 -1.15 -8.67
C ALA A 78 -6.64 -1.94 -8.98
N ALA A 79 -6.69 -2.89 -9.92
CA ALA A 79 -5.51 -3.64 -10.36
C ALA A 79 -4.43 -2.72 -10.95
N ALA A 80 -4.82 -1.74 -11.77
CA ALA A 80 -3.89 -0.76 -12.32
C ALA A 80 -3.23 0.08 -11.22
N CYS A 81 -3.97 0.47 -10.17
CA CYS A 81 -3.43 1.17 -9.01
C CYS A 81 -2.44 0.30 -8.23
N PHE A 82 -2.74 -0.99 -7.98
CA PHE A 82 -1.80 -1.90 -7.34
C PHE A 82 -0.49 -2.03 -8.13
N VAL A 83 -0.60 -2.22 -9.45
CA VAL A 83 0.58 -2.29 -10.34
C VAL A 83 1.36 -0.97 -10.32
N ALA A 84 0.68 0.18 -10.35
CA ALA A 84 1.33 1.48 -10.29
C ALA A 84 2.09 1.68 -8.96
N ALA A 85 1.48 1.32 -7.83
CA ALA A 85 2.13 1.38 -6.51
C ALA A 85 3.35 0.45 -6.45
N ALA A 86 3.22 -0.79 -6.91
CA ALA A 86 4.31 -1.76 -6.97
C ALA A 86 5.50 -1.25 -7.82
N LEU A 87 5.21 -0.71 -9.01
CA LEU A 87 6.23 -0.10 -9.87
C LEU A 87 6.93 1.09 -9.21
N CYS A 88 6.20 1.92 -8.46
CA CYS A 88 6.80 3.01 -7.70
C CYS A 88 7.76 2.46 -6.64
N PHE A 89 7.37 1.45 -5.85
CA PHE A 89 8.25 0.84 -4.85
C PHE A 89 9.49 0.18 -5.47
N VAL A 90 9.36 -0.49 -6.61
CA VAL A 90 10.52 -1.03 -7.36
C VAL A 90 11.41 0.07 -7.94
N ALA A 91 10.85 1.24 -8.27
CA ALA A 91 11.59 2.37 -8.81
C ALA A 91 12.32 3.18 -7.74
N VAL A 92 11.78 3.28 -6.53
CA VAL A 92 12.35 4.09 -5.42
C VAL A 92 13.83 3.79 -5.17
N PRO A 93 14.29 2.51 -5.07
CA PRO A 93 15.70 2.16 -4.94
C PRO A 93 16.63 2.65 -6.04
N ARG A 94 16.10 2.90 -7.24
CA ARG A 94 16.88 3.35 -8.40
C ARG A 94 17.13 4.86 -8.40
N VAL A 95 16.53 5.58 -7.46
CA VAL A 95 16.61 7.04 -7.36
C VAL A 95 17.31 7.43 -6.06
N SER A 96 18.35 8.26 -6.16
CA SER A 96 19.06 8.81 -5.01
C SER A 96 18.65 10.24 -4.66
N ALA A 97 18.07 10.96 -5.63
CA ALA A 97 17.62 12.33 -5.42
C ALA A 97 16.35 12.38 -4.57
N TYR A 98 16.38 13.18 -3.49
CA TYR A 98 15.22 13.39 -2.59
C TYR A 98 13.93 13.70 -3.35
N GLU A 99 13.98 14.63 -4.31
CA GLU A 99 12.78 15.04 -5.07
C GLU A 99 12.19 13.87 -5.88
N GLY A 100 13.04 13.01 -6.45
CA GLY A 100 12.57 11.85 -7.19
C GLY A 100 11.95 10.78 -6.29
N ILE A 101 12.50 10.59 -5.08
CA ILE A 101 11.88 9.72 -4.05
C ILE A 101 10.51 10.28 -3.66
N VAL A 102 10.41 11.58 -3.38
CA VAL A 102 9.14 12.25 -3.04
C VAL A 102 8.10 12.06 -4.15
N VAL A 103 8.46 12.24 -5.41
CA VAL A 103 7.54 12.06 -6.54
C VAL A 103 7.01 10.61 -6.60
N LEU A 104 7.89 9.61 -6.50
CA LEU A 104 7.49 8.20 -6.54
C LEU A 104 6.61 7.81 -5.35
N CYS A 105 6.96 8.28 -4.16
CA CYS A 105 6.17 8.09 -2.94
C CYS A 105 4.77 8.73 -3.07
N CYS A 106 4.69 9.97 -3.52
CA CYS A 106 3.41 10.64 -3.76
C CYS A 106 2.54 9.88 -4.77
N LEU A 107 3.12 9.36 -5.86
CA LEU A 107 2.40 8.56 -6.85
C LEU A 107 1.89 7.24 -6.25
N ALA A 108 2.71 6.56 -5.44
CA ALA A 108 2.30 5.36 -4.71
C ALA A 108 1.15 5.68 -3.74
N ASP A 109 1.23 6.77 -2.99
CA ASP A 109 0.19 7.20 -2.04
C ASP A 109 -1.12 7.62 -2.73
N VAL A 110 -1.06 8.18 -3.95
CA VAL A 110 -2.27 8.42 -4.76
C VAL A 110 -2.94 7.09 -5.12
N ALA A 111 -2.17 6.09 -5.55
CA ALA A 111 -2.72 4.77 -5.86
C ALA A 111 -3.29 4.09 -4.61
N GLU A 112 -2.58 4.12 -3.49
CA GLU A 112 -3.01 3.55 -2.22
C GLU A 112 -4.25 4.26 -1.66
N GLY A 113 -4.30 5.59 -1.78
CA GLY A 113 -5.47 6.39 -1.40
C GLY A 113 -6.74 5.96 -2.16
N PHE A 114 -6.60 5.66 -3.45
CA PHE A 114 -7.71 5.12 -4.24
C PHE A 114 -8.08 3.69 -3.83
N ILE A 115 -7.11 2.81 -3.67
CA ILE A 115 -7.32 1.41 -3.25
C ILE A 115 -8.11 1.38 -1.93
N LEU A 116 -7.71 2.19 -0.96
CA LEU A 116 -8.40 2.27 0.34
C LEU A 116 -9.86 2.74 0.20
N CYS A 117 -10.14 3.65 -0.73
CA CYS A 117 -11.49 4.14 -0.99
C CYS A 117 -12.37 3.09 -1.71
N ILE A 118 -11.82 2.39 -2.71
CA ILE A 118 -12.56 1.44 -3.54
C ILE A 118 -12.70 0.05 -2.89
N LYS A 119 -11.85 -0.30 -1.91
CA LYS A 119 -11.85 -1.59 -1.20
C LYS A 119 -13.24 -2.04 -0.70
N PRO A 120 -14.02 -1.22 0.04
CA PRO A 120 -15.37 -1.60 0.45
C PRO A 120 -16.33 -1.79 -0.74
N LEU A 121 -16.14 -1.06 -1.84
CA LEU A 121 -16.97 -1.17 -3.04
C LEU A 121 -16.67 -2.48 -3.80
N LEU A 122 -15.39 -2.86 -3.92
CA LEU A 122 -15.00 -4.15 -4.51
C LEU A 122 -15.58 -5.33 -3.74
N ILE A 123 -15.56 -5.25 -2.40
CA ILE A 123 -16.17 -6.27 -1.54
C ILE A 123 -17.70 -6.29 -1.74
N ALA A 124 -18.33 -5.12 -1.82
CA ALA A 124 -19.75 -5.01 -2.10
C ALA A 124 -20.15 -5.67 -3.42
N ASP A 125 -19.39 -5.42 -4.49
CA ASP A 125 -19.66 -5.93 -5.83
C ASP A 125 -19.50 -7.46 -5.94
N HIS A 126 -18.56 -8.06 -5.20
CA HIS A 126 -18.23 -9.48 -5.34
C HIS A 126 -18.92 -10.39 -4.32
N ILE A 127 -19.07 -9.94 -3.07
CA ILE A 127 -19.56 -10.80 -1.98
C ILE A 127 -20.59 -10.12 -1.07
N GLY A 128 -20.92 -8.84 -1.31
CA GLY A 128 -21.89 -8.06 -0.54
C GLY A 128 -21.25 -7.23 0.59
N LEU A 129 -21.71 -5.98 0.74
CA LEU A 129 -21.11 -4.99 1.63
C LEU A 129 -21.19 -5.39 3.12
N GLU A 130 -22.24 -6.11 3.50
CA GLU A 130 -22.46 -6.69 4.84
C GLU A 130 -21.29 -7.56 5.33
N ARG A 131 -20.46 -8.07 4.40
CA ARG A 131 -19.32 -8.94 4.68
C ARG A 131 -18.01 -8.19 4.81
N TYR A 132 -17.98 -6.89 4.56
CA TYR A 132 -16.77 -6.06 4.64
C TYR A 132 -16.08 -6.16 6.00
N THR A 133 -16.81 -5.91 7.08
CA THR A 133 -16.28 -5.97 8.45
C THR A 133 -15.79 -7.38 8.78
N PHE A 134 -16.44 -8.41 8.25
CA PHE A 134 -16.02 -9.81 8.41
C PHE A 134 -14.70 -10.08 7.67
N CYS A 135 -14.55 -9.62 6.43
CA CYS A 135 -13.28 -9.69 5.68
C CYS A 135 -12.15 -9.01 6.44
N CYS A 136 -12.39 -7.79 6.97
CA CYS A 136 -11.42 -7.08 7.79
C CYS A 136 -11.02 -7.86 9.05
N GLY A 137 -11.98 -8.45 9.75
CA GLY A 137 -11.72 -9.28 10.94
C GLY A 137 -10.88 -10.52 10.62
N VAL A 138 -11.22 -11.23 9.54
CA VAL A 138 -10.45 -12.41 9.10
C VAL A 138 -9.05 -12.02 8.65
N ALA A 139 -8.91 -10.96 7.85
CA ALA A 139 -7.61 -10.43 7.43
C ALA A 139 -6.74 -10.03 8.63
N GLY A 140 -7.34 -9.40 9.66
CA GLY A 140 -6.65 -9.04 10.89
C GLY A 140 -6.15 -10.24 11.68
N ILE A 141 -6.98 -11.26 11.88
CA ILE A 141 -6.61 -12.49 12.62
C ILE A 141 -5.52 -13.26 11.87
N VAL A 142 -5.70 -13.47 10.56
CA VAL A 142 -4.74 -14.20 9.72
C VAL A 142 -3.42 -13.44 9.59
N GLY A 143 -3.50 -12.10 9.50
CA GLY A 143 -2.34 -11.26 9.36
C GLY A 143 -1.54 -11.06 10.65
N LEU A 144 -2.15 -11.27 11.82
CA LEU A 144 -1.57 -10.94 13.14
C LEU A 144 -0.14 -11.46 13.36
N PRO A 145 0.19 -12.73 13.01
CA PRO A 145 1.56 -13.22 13.12
C PRO A 145 2.55 -12.46 12.24
N VAL A 146 2.13 -12.06 11.04
CA VAL A 146 2.97 -11.32 10.10
C VAL A 146 3.12 -9.85 10.52
N TRP A 147 2.08 -9.26 11.10
CA TRP A 147 2.16 -7.93 11.71
C TRP A 147 3.15 -7.91 12.87
N LEU A 148 3.16 -8.95 13.70
CA LEU A 148 4.11 -9.07 14.81
C LEU A 148 5.54 -9.32 14.35
N SER A 149 5.73 -9.96 13.19
CA SER A 149 7.06 -10.16 12.61
C SER A 149 7.58 -8.96 11.83
N GLN A 150 6.74 -7.96 11.55
CA GLN A 150 7.10 -6.80 10.73
C GLN A 150 8.33 -6.03 11.25
N PRO A 151 8.47 -5.70 12.55
CA PRO A 151 9.67 -5.07 13.07
C PRO A 151 10.93 -5.93 12.88
N THR A 152 10.81 -7.25 13.02
CA THR A 152 11.91 -8.19 12.80
C THR A 152 12.33 -8.23 11.33
N VAL A 153 11.38 -8.24 10.41
CA VAL A 153 11.64 -8.21 8.96
C VAL A 153 12.34 -6.90 8.59
N VAL A 154 11.81 -5.76 9.05
CA VAL A 154 12.39 -4.44 8.79
C VAL A 154 13.80 -4.34 9.39
N GLY A 155 13.98 -4.80 10.63
CA GLY A 155 15.27 -4.86 11.31
C GLY A 155 16.28 -5.72 10.57
N TRP A 156 15.88 -6.90 10.08
CA TRP A 156 16.76 -7.77 9.29
C TRP A 156 17.29 -7.08 8.01
N PHE A 157 16.44 -6.38 7.27
CA PHE A 157 16.88 -5.60 6.11
C PHE A 157 17.82 -4.44 6.50
N ARG A 158 17.61 -3.83 7.67
CA ARG A 158 18.43 -2.70 8.13
C ARG A 158 19.79 -3.14 8.71
N ASP A 159 19.78 -4.19 9.51
CA ASP A 159 20.90 -4.60 10.35
C ASP A 159 21.84 -5.55 9.63
N GLU A 160 21.33 -6.50 8.83
CA GLU A 160 22.17 -7.47 8.11
C GLU A 160 22.59 -6.97 6.73
N ARG A 161 21.76 -6.16 6.06
CA ARG A 161 22.03 -5.68 4.69
C ARG A 161 22.41 -4.20 4.61
N GLY A 162 22.29 -3.45 5.69
CA GLY A 162 22.74 -2.06 5.80
C GLY A 162 21.96 -1.03 4.96
N SER A 163 20.90 -1.43 4.25
CA SER A 163 20.07 -0.55 3.41
C SER A 163 18.67 -1.11 3.22
N TYR A 164 17.65 -0.22 3.22
CA TYR A 164 16.27 -0.59 2.90
C TYR A 164 16.01 -0.81 1.40
N ASP A 165 17.00 -0.69 0.51
CA ASP A 165 16.76 -0.87 -0.95
C ASP A 165 16.09 -2.21 -1.27
N ASN A 166 16.54 -3.29 -0.62
CA ASN A 166 15.95 -4.61 -0.78
C ASN A 166 14.57 -4.75 -0.11
N LEU A 167 14.29 -3.94 0.93
CA LEU A 167 12.96 -3.88 1.54
C LEU A 167 11.97 -3.30 0.52
N TYR A 168 12.32 -2.21 -0.17
CA TYR A 168 11.47 -1.60 -1.19
C TYR A 168 11.30 -2.48 -2.43
N TYR A 169 12.33 -3.22 -2.86
CA TYR A 169 12.17 -4.24 -3.90
C TYR A 169 11.22 -5.36 -3.48
N MET A 170 11.28 -5.80 -2.21
CA MET A 170 10.35 -6.79 -1.67
C MET A 170 8.92 -6.23 -1.65
N LEU A 171 8.72 -5.02 -1.13
CA LEU A 171 7.41 -4.36 -1.06
C LEU A 171 6.77 -4.17 -2.44
N GLY A 172 7.57 -3.90 -3.48
CA GLY A 172 7.06 -3.81 -4.85
C GLY A 172 6.90 -5.15 -5.56
N GLY A 173 7.40 -6.25 -4.99
CA GLY A 173 7.30 -7.59 -5.57
C GLY A 173 6.20 -8.48 -4.97
N ILE A 174 5.73 -8.15 -3.77
CA ILE A 174 4.59 -8.81 -3.10
C ILE A 174 3.25 -8.27 -3.61
#